data_AF-A0A7V6UWP7-F1
#
_entry.id   AF-A0A7V6UWP7-F1
#
_cell.length_a   1.000
_cell.length_b   1.000
_cell.length_c   1.000
_cell.angle_alpha   90.00
_cell.angle_beta   90.00
_cell.angle_gamma   90.00
#
_symmetry.space_group_name_H-M   'P 1'
#
loop_
_entity.id
_entity.type
_entity.pdbx_description
1 polymer ?
#
loop_
_entity_poly.entity_id
_entity_poly.type
_entity_poly.pdbx_seq_one_letter_code
_entity_poly.pdbx_strand_id
1 'polypeptide(L)'
;MYPTSAQPFSNTREDNVILAVSRIFDYSTMQYKGLCIFTIFEQAIYEKYMNNRIGKTGKIFIIDENGSLISHMDENALKTKNVNPVWVENALANKNKSFTFTEKGKTYLGFTQTSGLTGWITVGIVPLNELTEKMNKLSFLAYAIMVIAILITFAAAVFISVTITSPMNRVIESMREFQEGNFNTRIDLIGGYEVSKLAEYFNIMVEKIKELITKEYELERKKKEAELYVLQAQINPHFLYNTLESIVWKAKLSVPKKFVI
;
A
#
# COMPACT_ATOMS: atom_id res chain seq x y z
N MET A 1 -9.33 7.91 82.98
CA MET A 1 -10.41 8.31 82.05
C MET A 1 -9.86 8.15 80.64
N TYR A 2 -10.07 6.99 80.03
CA TYR A 2 -9.62 6.73 78.66
C TYR A 2 -10.63 7.37 77.69
N PRO A 3 -10.21 8.10 76.67
CA PRO A 3 -11.14 8.64 75.69
C PRO A 3 -11.58 7.51 74.75
N THR A 4 -12.80 7.03 74.95
CA THR A 4 -13.52 6.16 74.03
C THR A 4 -14.03 6.99 72.86
N SER A 5 -13.17 7.33 71.91
CA SER A 5 -13.59 7.82 70.60
C SER A 5 -13.32 6.71 69.57
N ALA A 6 -14.21 5.71 69.54
CA ALA A 6 -14.32 4.85 68.37
C ALA A 6 -14.83 5.72 67.22
N GLN A 7 -13.93 6.12 66.33
CA GLN A 7 -14.32 6.63 65.02
C GLN A 7 -15.13 5.52 64.33
N PRO A 8 -16.32 5.78 63.75
CA PRO A 8 -16.96 4.80 62.92
C PRO A 8 -16.16 4.71 61.62
N PHE A 9 -15.20 3.80 61.57
CA PHE A 9 -14.73 3.26 60.29
C PHE A 9 -15.86 2.41 59.71
N SER A 10 -16.93 3.07 59.28
CA SER A 10 -17.98 2.50 58.44
C SER A 10 -17.33 2.27 57.08
N ASN A 11 -16.76 1.08 56.90
CA ASN A 11 -16.35 0.65 55.57
C ASN A 11 -17.65 0.41 54.79
N THR A 12 -18.02 1.35 53.93
CA THR A 12 -19.30 1.32 53.21
C THR A 12 -19.52 0.02 52.45
N ARG A 13 -18.45 -0.64 51.98
CA ARG A 13 -18.54 -1.93 51.27
C ARG A 13 -18.76 -3.13 52.20
N GLU A 14 -18.38 -3.00 53.47
CA GLU A 14 -18.67 -3.98 54.53
C GLU A 14 -20.04 -3.71 55.19
N ASP A 15 -20.52 -2.48 55.15
CA ASP A 15 -21.86 -2.12 55.65
C ASP A 15 -22.98 -2.47 54.66
N ASN A 16 -22.66 -2.48 53.35
CA ASN A 16 -23.60 -2.95 52.33
C ASN A 16 -23.52 -4.48 52.22
N VAL A 17 -24.60 -5.12 52.67
CA VAL A 17 -24.72 -6.57 52.69
C VAL A 17 -25.93 -7.05 51.91
N ILE A 18 -25.78 -8.19 51.26
CA ILE A 18 -26.83 -8.91 50.56
C ILE A 18 -27.17 -10.13 51.41
N LEU A 19 -28.44 -10.26 51.78
CA LEU A 19 -28.93 -11.35 52.62
C LEU A 19 -29.52 -12.44 51.73
N ALA A 20 -28.98 -13.65 51.84
CA ALA A 20 -29.57 -14.85 51.27
C ALA A 20 -30.24 -15.65 52.38
N VAL A 21 -31.54 -15.91 52.24
CA VAL A 21 -32.33 -16.58 53.27
C VAL A 21 -32.77 -17.95 52.76
N SER A 22 -32.51 -18.99 53.55
CA SER A 22 -32.97 -20.35 53.28
C SER A 22 -33.79 -20.88 54.45
N ARG A 23 -34.85 -21.64 54.16
CA ARG A 23 -35.65 -22.30 55.19
C ARG A 23 -35.02 -23.64 55.52
N ILE A 24 -34.81 -23.90 56.82
CA ILE A 24 -34.31 -25.18 57.31
C ILE A 24 -35.49 -26.03 57.75
N PHE A 25 -35.55 -27.24 57.21
CA PHE A 25 -36.50 -28.28 57.59
C PHE A 25 -35.74 -29.42 58.26
N ASP A 26 -36.36 -30.05 59.26
CA ASP A 26 -35.86 -31.29 59.81
C ASP A 26 -36.01 -32.41 58.76
N TYR A 27 -34.91 -33.09 58.42
CA TYR A 27 -34.90 -34.14 57.41
C TYR A 27 -35.77 -35.35 57.79
N SER A 28 -35.92 -35.63 59.08
CA SER A 28 -36.65 -36.79 59.57
C SER A 28 -38.16 -36.56 59.67
N THR A 29 -38.58 -35.34 60.00
CA THR A 29 -39.99 -35.00 60.24
C THR A 29 -40.58 -34.07 59.18
N MET A 30 -39.75 -33.56 58.26
CA MET A 30 -40.07 -32.52 57.28
C MET A 30 -40.70 -31.26 57.89
N GLN A 31 -40.56 -31.08 59.21
CA GLN A 31 -41.08 -29.92 59.92
C GLN A 31 -40.13 -28.74 59.81
N TYR A 32 -40.71 -27.55 59.63
CA TYR A 32 -39.96 -26.30 59.61
C TYR A 32 -39.31 -26.04 60.97
N LYS A 33 -37.99 -25.82 60.99
CA LYS A 33 -37.23 -25.55 62.23
C LYS A 33 -36.68 -24.14 62.33
N GLY A 34 -36.54 -23.42 61.21
CA GLY A 34 -36.08 -22.04 61.26
C GLY A 34 -35.56 -21.51 59.93
N LEU A 35 -34.93 -20.34 60.00
CA LEU A 35 -34.29 -19.67 58.87
C LEU A 35 -32.78 -19.69 59.04
N CYS A 36 -32.08 -20.01 57.96
CA CYS A 36 -30.66 -19.72 57.80
C CYS A 36 -30.54 -18.41 57.03
N ILE A 37 -29.78 -17.45 57.56
CA ILE A 37 -29.48 -16.19 56.88
C ILE A 37 -27.97 -16.18 56.59
N PHE A 38 -27.62 -16.20 55.31
CA PHE A 38 -26.26 -15.97 54.85
C PHE A 38 -26.12 -14.50 54.48
N THR A 39 -25.03 -13.88 54.93
CA THR A 39 -24.72 -12.48 54.64
C THR A 39 -23.52 -12.43 53.71
N ILE A 40 -23.68 -11.82 52.54
CA ILE A 40 -22.61 -11.59 51.58
C ILE A 40 -22.31 -10.10 51.55
N PHE A 41 -21.08 -9.73 51.88
CA PHE A 41 -20.62 -8.35 51.80
C PHE A 41 -20.45 -7.91 50.35
N GLU A 42 -20.83 -6.67 50.03
CA GLU A 42 -20.64 -6.08 48.70
C GLU A 42 -19.17 -6.10 48.29
N GLN A 43 -18.26 -5.94 49.25
CA GLN A 43 -16.82 -6.04 49.04
C GLN A 43 -16.41 -7.33 48.32
N ALA A 44 -17.00 -8.48 48.69
CA ALA A 44 -16.67 -9.76 48.07
C ALA A 44 -17.05 -9.81 46.57
N ILE A 45 -18.07 -9.03 46.17
CA ILE A 45 -18.49 -8.88 44.78
C ILE A 45 -17.57 -7.88 44.06
N TYR A 46 -17.31 -6.73 44.68
CA TYR A 46 -16.42 -5.70 44.15
C TYR A 46 -15.02 -6.24 43.82
N GLU A 47 -14.42 -7.03 44.71
CA GLU A 47 -13.10 -7.62 44.52
C GLU A 47 -13.01 -8.49 43.26
N LYS A 48 -14.12 -9.06 42.78
CA LYS A 48 -14.15 -9.89 41.56
C LYS A 48 -14.00 -9.08 40.28
N TYR A 49 -14.41 -7.81 40.26
CA TYR A 49 -14.39 -7.01 39.04
C TYR A 49 -13.54 -5.73 39.15
N MET A 50 -13.07 -5.34 40.33
CA MET A 50 -12.26 -4.11 40.53
C MET A 50 -10.99 -4.06 39.66
N ASN A 51 -10.41 -5.23 39.36
CA ASN A 51 -9.20 -5.34 38.53
C ASN A 51 -9.51 -5.33 37.03
N ASN A 52 -10.77 -5.52 36.64
CA ASN A 52 -11.21 -5.52 35.26
C ASN A 52 -11.57 -4.09 34.84
N ARG A 53 -10.56 -3.29 34.50
CA ARG A 53 -10.77 -1.93 33.98
C ARG A 53 -11.15 -1.98 32.50
N ILE A 54 -12.22 -1.28 32.14
CA ILE A 54 -12.64 -1.11 30.74
C ILE A 54 -12.29 0.31 30.32
N GLY A 55 -11.41 0.46 29.33
CA GLY A 55 -10.90 1.79 28.97
C GLY A 55 -10.10 2.43 30.11
N LYS A 56 -10.02 3.77 30.12
CA LYS A 56 -9.36 4.54 31.19
C LYS A 56 -10.35 4.98 32.26
N THR A 57 -11.56 5.37 31.88
CA THR A 57 -12.60 5.88 32.79
C THR A 57 -13.89 5.07 32.76
N GLY A 58 -13.88 3.89 32.13
CA GLY A 58 -15.06 3.02 32.12
C GLY A 58 -15.46 2.59 33.52
N LYS A 59 -16.77 2.44 33.72
CA LYS A 59 -17.38 2.10 35.00
C LYS A 59 -18.10 0.77 34.88
N ILE A 60 -17.95 -0.06 35.91
CA ILE A 60 -18.69 -1.31 36.08
C ILE A 60 -19.59 -1.17 37.31
N PHE A 61 -20.84 -1.61 37.16
CA PHE A 61 -21.77 -1.71 38.27
C PHE A 61 -22.76 -2.85 38.02
N ILE A 62 -23.42 -3.28 39.09
CA ILE A 62 -24.38 -4.38 39.08
C ILE A 62 -25.70 -3.83 39.61
N ILE A 63 -26.78 -4.10 38.87
CA ILE A 63 -28.15 -3.77 39.26
C ILE A 63 -29.00 -5.03 39.36
N ASP A 64 -30.08 -4.97 40.12
CA ASP A 64 -31.13 -5.99 40.10
C ASP A 64 -32.04 -5.84 38.88
N GLU A 65 -33.04 -6.72 38.76
CA GLU A 65 -34.02 -6.70 37.67
C GLU A 65 -34.91 -5.44 37.64
N ASN A 66 -35.01 -4.74 38.78
CA ASN A 66 -35.82 -3.52 38.95
C ASN A 66 -34.98 -2.25 38.76
N GLY A 67 -33.67 -2.37 38.52
CA GLY A 67 -32.75 -1.24 38.37
C GLY A 67 -32.14 -0.72 39.68
N SER A 68 -32.33 -1.42 40.80
CA SER A 68 -31.71 -1.08 42.09
C SER A 68 -30.23 -1.42 42.06
N LEU A 69 -29.40 -0.53 42.61
CA LEU A 69 -27.96 -0.74 42.71
C LEU A 69 -27.61 -1.84 43.73
N ILE A 70 -26.86 -2.85 43.27
CA ILE A 70 -26.32 -3.93 44.11
C ILE A 70 -24.84 -3.71 44.43
N SER A 71 -24.04 -3.32 43.42
CA SER A 71 -22.59 -3.10 43.58
C SER A 71 -22.11 -2.09 42.55
N HIS A 72 -21.13 -1.25 42.91
CA HIS A 72 -20.61 -0.21 42.02
C HIS A 72 -19.09 -0.04 42.19
N MET A 73 -18.39 0.21 41.08
CA MET A 73 -16.94 0.42 41.09
C MET A 73 -16.54 1.68 41.90
N ASP A 74 -17.31 2.74 41.77
CA ASP A 74 -17.22 3.96 42.60
C ASP A 74 -17.96 3.78 43.93
N GLU A 75 -17.23 3.90 45.04
CA GLU A 75 -17.77 3.76 46.40
C GLU A 75 -18.74 4.89 46.75
N ASN A 76 -18.56 6.10 46.20
CA ASN A 76 -19.48 7.22 46.49
C ASN A 76 -20.86 6.95 45.90
N ALA A 77 -20.93 6.37 44.70
CA ALA A 77 -22.19 5.97 44.08
C ALA A 77 -22.92 4.89 44.89
N LEU A 78 -22.17 4.02 45.58
CA LEU A 78 -22.72 3.03 46.49
C LEU A 78 -23.30 3.68 47.77
N LYS A 79 -22.59 4.67 48.37
CA LYS A 79 -23.08 5.43 49.54
C LYS A 79 -24.38 6.16 49.26
N THR A 80 -24.45 6.83 48.11
CA THR A 80 -25.62 7.63 47.73
C THR A 80 -26.72 6.81 47.08
N LYS A 81 -26.47 5.52 46.78
CA LYS A 81 -27.31 4.66 45.91
C LYS A 81 -27.78 5.37 44.64
N ASN A 82 -26.91 6.23 44.11
CA ASN A 82 -27.24 7.11 43.00
C ASN A 82 -26.44 6.67 41.79
N VAL A 83 -27.10 5.97 40.88
CA VAL A 83 -26.56 5.63 39.56
C VAL A 83 -27.28 6.52 38.55
N ASN A 84 -26.55 6.91 37.51
CA ASN A 84 -27.13 7.69 36.43
C ASN A 84 -28.38 6.98 35.87
N PRO A 85 -29.57 7.60 35.94
CA PRO A 85 -30.81 6.97 35.51
C PRO A 85 -30.77 6.55 34.03
N VAL A 86 -30.09 7.34 33.19
CA VAL A 86 -29.93 7.04 31.76
C VAL A 86 -29.18 5.72 31.56
N TRP A 87 -28.19 5.44 32.40
CA TRP A 87 -27.39 4.21 32.31
C TRP A 87 -28.20 2.98 32.73
N VAL A 88 -29.00 3.13 33.78
CA VAL A 88 -29.88 2.07 34.29
C VAL A 88 -30.99 1.76 33.28
N GLU A 89 -31.66 2.79 32.75
CA GLU A 89 -32.73 2.64 31.75
C GLU A 89 -32.22 1.91 30.50
N ASN A 90 -31.10 2.36 29.94
CA ASN A 90 -30.52 1.72 28.77
C ASN A 90 -30.05 0.28 29.06
N ALA A 91 -29.55 -0.01 30.26
CA ALA A 91 -29.17 -1.36 30.65
C ALA A 91 -30.37 -2.31 30.79
N LEU A 92 -31.48 -1.83 31.37
CA LEU A 92 -32.72 -2.61 31.50
C LEU A 92 -33.40 -2.84 30.14
N ALA A 93 -33.33 -1.88 29.22
CA ALA A 93 -33.84 -2.02 27.87
C ALA A 93 -33.01 -2.98 27.00
N ASN A 94 -31.69 -3.04 27.23
CA ASN A 94 -30.75 -3.80 26.40
C ASN A 94 -30.10 -4.96 27.17
N LYS A 95 -30.90 -5.90 27.71
CA LYS A 95 -30.40 -7.08 28.45
C LYS A 95 -29.60 -8.03 27.54
N ASN A 96 -28.44 -8.50 28.02
CA ASN A 96 -27.51 -9.40 27.33
C ASN A 96 -27.02 -8.88 25.97
N LYS A 97 -26.89 -7.56 25.82
CA LYS A 97 -26.47 -6.91 24.57
C LYS A 97 -25.48 -5.78 24.84
N SER A 98 -24.70 -5.46 23.82
CA SER A 98 -24.03 -4.17 23.73
C SER A 98 -24.97 -3.13 23.12
N PHE A 99 -24.84 -1.88 23.56
CA PHE A 99 -25.64 -0.76 23.09
C PHE A 99 -24.78 0.50 23.10
N THR A 100 -25.19 1.49 22.29
CA THR A 100 -24.55 2.81 22.30
C THR A 100 -25.60 3.85 22.65
N PHE A 101 -25.19 4.84 23.42
CA PHE A 101 -26.06 5.95 23.79
C PHE A 101 -25.23 7.23 23.91
N THR A 102 -25.90 8.36 23.75
CA THR A 102 -25.24 9.67 23.84
C THR A 102 -25.78 10.42 25.04
N GLU A 103 -24.88 10.89 25.89
CA GLU A 103 -25.21 11.66 27.08
C GLU A 103 -24.33 12.91 27.13
N LYS A 104 -24.93 14.09 27.28
CA LYS A 104 -24.22 15.39 27.36
C LYS A 104 -23.20 15.59 26.24
N GLY A 105 -23.55 15.17 25.02
CA GLY A 105 -22.70 15.27 23.82
C GLY A 105 -21.55 14.25 23.74
N LYS A 106 -21.45 13.29 24.67
CA LYS A 106 -20.48 12.20 24.62
C LYS A 106 -21.18 10.89 24.31
N THR A 107 -20.62 10.12 23.37
CA THR A 107 -21.12 8.78 23.04
C THR A 107 -20.44 7.74 23.92
N TYR A 108 -21.24 6.86 24.49
CA TYR A 108 -20.82 5.77 25.36
C TYR A 108 -21.17 4.43 24.72
N LEU A 109 -20.31 3.44 24.95
CA LEU A 109 -20.58 2.03 24.68
C LEU A 109 -20.94 1.36 26.01
N GLY A 110 -22.16 0.85 26.08
CA GLY A 110 -22.65 0.04 27.18
C GLY A 110 -22.68 -1.44 26.79
N PHE A 111 -22.49 -2.30 27.77
CA PHE A 111 -22.73 -3.73 27.63
C PHE A 111 -23.37 -4.28 28.90
N THR A 112 -24.30 -5.21 28.71
CA THR A 112 -24.98 -5.87 29.82
C THR A 112 -24.81 -7.38 29.76
N GLN A 113 -24.72 -7.99 30.93
CA GLN A 113 -24.80 -9.43 31.10
C GLN A 113 -25.69 -9.73 32.31
N THR A 114 -26.79 -10.45 32.08
CA THR A 114 -27.70 -10.91 33.10
C THR A 114 -27.25 -12.28 33.63
N SER A 115 -27.18 -12.41 34.95
CA SER A 115 -26.95 -13.67 35.66
C SER A 115 -28.20 -14.53 35.63
N GLY A 116 -28.10 -15.75 35.09
CA GLY A 116 -29.20 -16.70 35.08
C GLY A 116 -29.58 -17.26 36.46
N LEU A 117 -28.72 -17.07 37.47
CA LEU A 117 -28.95 -17.56 38.84
C LEU A 117 -29.69 -16.54 39.72
N THR A 118 -29.34 -15.26 39.60
CA THR A 118 -29.81 -14.20 40.51
C THR A 118 -30.66 -13.13 39.83
N GLY A 119 -30.72 -13.12 38.50
CA GLY A 119 -31.37 -12.03 37.74
C GLY A 119 -30.57 -10.73 37.68
N TRP A 120 -29.41 -10.66 38.37
CA TRP A 120 -28.60 -9.46 38.42
C TRP A 120 -27.98 -9.14 37.07
N ILE A 121 -27.94 -7.86 36.73
CA ILE A 121 -27.43 -7.34 35.47
C ILE A 121 -26.12 -6.63 35.76
N THR A 122 -25.03 -7.18 35.25
CA THR A 122 -23.73 -6.51 35.24
C THR A 122 -23.71 -5.55 34.06
N VAL A 123 -23.39 -4.29 34.33
CA VAL A 123 -23.36 -3.21 33.34
C VAL A 123 -21.96 -2.62 33.29
N GLY A 124 -21.36 -2.63 32.10
CA GLY A 124 -20.12 -1.92 31.81
C GLY A 124 -20.38 -0.76 30.87
N ILE A 125 -19.90 0.44 31.22
CA ILE A 125 -20.04 1.64 30.40
C ILE A 125 -18.66 2.26 30.17
N VAL A 126 -18.30 2.48 28.92
CA VAL A 126 -17.03 3.10 28.53
C VAL A 126 -17.28 4.22 27.51
N PRO A 127 -16.64 5.40 27.66
CA PRO A 127 -16.71 6.43 26.64
C PRO A 127 -16.11 5.95 25.32
N LEU A 128 -16.85 6.08 24.21
CA LEU A 128 -16.42 5.57 22.90
C LEU A 128 -15.14 6.28 22.41
N ASN A 129 -14.99 7.57 22.74
CA ASN A 129 -13.81 8.36 22.41
C ASN A 129 -12.52 7.79 23.01
N GLU A 130 -12.56 7.13 24.18
CA GLU A 130 -11.36 6.50 24.75
C GLU A 130 -10.90 5.28 23.95
N LEU A 131 -11.85 4.58 23.34
CA LEU A 131 -11.57 3.45 22.47
C LEU A 131 -11.03 3.94 21.12
N THR A 132 -11.61 5.03 20.58
CA THR A 132 -11.24 5.56 19.26
C THR A 132 -10.01 6.48 19.28
N GLU A 133 -9.66 7.13 20.39
CA GLU A 133 -8.47 7.98 20.48
C GLU A 133 -7.18 7.24 20.13
N LYS A 134 -7.05 5.98 20.59
CA LYS A 134 -5.93 5.11 20.22
C LYS A 134 -5.97 4.75 18.73
N MET A 135 -7.16 4.50 18.20
CA MET A 135 -7.36 4.17 16.78
C MET A 135 -7.00 5.34 15.88
N ASN A 136 -7.38 6.58 16.24
CA ASN A 136 -7.09 7.78 15.46
C ASN A 136 -5.59 8.02 15.29
N LYS A 137 -4.78 7.77 16.33
CA LYS A 137 -3.32 7.88 16.24
C LYS A 137 -2.71 6.86 15.28
N LEU A 138 -3.20 5.62 15.34
CA LEU A 138 -2.77 4.56 14.42
C LEU A 138 -3.18 4.87 12.99
N SER A 139 -4.41 5.33 12.77
CA SER A 139 -4.90 5.78 11.46
C SER A 139 -4.05 6.93 10.93
N PHE A 140 -3.74 7.94 11.75
CA PHE A 140 -2.88 9.05 11.33
C PHE A 140 -1.48 8.57 10.92
N LEU A 141 -0.86 7.69 11.69
CA LEU A 141 0.44 7.11 11.36
C LEU A 141 0.37 6.30 10.04
N ALA A 142 -0.68 5.50 9.86
CA ALA A 142 -0.90 4.74 8.63
C ALA A 142 -1.07 5.66 7.41
N TYR A 143 -1.84 6.76 7.54
CA TYR A 143 -1.98 7.75 6.49
C TYR A 143 -0.66 8.45 6.17
N ALA A 144 0.14 8.80 7.19
CA ALA A 144 1.45 9.41 6.98
C ALA A 144 2.39 8.47 6.22
N ILE A 145 2.45 7.19 6.60
CA ILE A 145 3.24 6.18 5.90
C ILE A 145 2.76 6.01 4.45
N MET A 146 1.45 5.96 4.23
CA MET A 146 0.87 5.84 2.88
C MET A 146 1.26 7.02 1.98
N VAL A 147 1.17 8.26 2.50
CA VAL A 147 1.58 9.46 1.76
C VAL A 147 3.07 9.42 1.42
N ILE A 148 3.92 9.04 2.37
CA ILE A 148 5.36 8.91 2.14
C ILE A 148 5.64 7.84 1.08
N ALA A 149 4.98 6.69 1.14
CA ALA A 149 5.12 5.63 0.15
C ALA A 149 4.73 6.09 -1.25
N ILE A 150 3.61 6.81 -1.39
CA ILE A 150 3.18 7.40 -2.68
C ILE A 150 4.25 8.36 -3.22
N LEU A 151 4.79 9.24 -2.37
CA LEU A 151 5.84 10.18 -2.79
C LEU A 151 7.11 9.46 -3.25
N ILE A 152 7.54 8.42 -2.53
CA ILE A 152 8.71 7.62 -2.89
C ILE A 152 8.47 6.88 -4.22
N THR A 153 7.32 6.23 -4.38
CA THR A 153 6.98 5.53 -5.63
C THR A 153 6.88 6.50 -6.79
N PHE A 154 6.28 7.68 -6.61
CA PHE A 154 6.20 8.70 -7.64
C PHE A 154 7.60 9.22 -8.02
N ALA A 155 8.45 9.53 -7.03
CA ALA A 155 9.82 9.95 -7.27
C ALA A 155 10.64 8.88 -8.01
N ALA A 156 10.50 7.61 -7.62
CA ALA A 156 11.15 6.48 -8.30
C ALA A 156 10.65 6.32 -9.74
N ALA A 157 9.35 6.45 -9.99
CA ALA A 157 8.78 6.37 -11.33
C ALA A 157 9.31 7.49 -12.24
N VAL A 158 9.38 8.73 -11.74
CA VAL A 158 9.97 9.86 -12.47
C VAL A 158 11.45 9.62 -12.72
N PHE A 159 12.20 9.16 -11.72
CA PHE A 159 13.62 8.85 -11.85
C PHE A 159 13.88 7.80 -12.93
N ILE A 160 13.15 6.67 -12.91
CA ILE A 160 13.26 5.62 -13.93
C ILE A 160 12.86 6.16 -15.31
N SER A 161 11.79 6.95 -15.38
CA SER A 161 11.32 7.53 -16.65
C SER A 161 12.39 8.41 -17.30
N VAL A 162 13.05 9.28 -16.53
CA VAL A 162 14.06 10.21 -17.04
C VAL A 162 15.41 9.54 -17.30
N THR A 163 15.82 8.59 -16.46
CA THR A 163 17.17 7.98 -16.56
C THR A 163 17.22 6.76 -17.48
N ILE A 164 16.11 6.04 -17.64
CA ILE A 164 16.07 4.79 -18.41
C ILE A 164 15.08 4.91 -19.56
N THR A 165 13.79 5.13 -19.28
CA THR A 165 12.73 4.99 -20.29
C THR A 165 12.86 6.01 -21.43
N SER A 166 13.03 7.30 -21.12
CA SER A 166 13.13 8.34 -22.14
C SER A 166 14.40 8.21 -23.00
N PRO A 167 15.61 8.02 -22.43
CA PRO A 167 16.81 7.78 -23.24
C PRO A 167 16.72 6.50 -24.06
N MET A 168 16.14 5.42 -23.52
CA MET A 168 15.94 4.18 -24.27
C MET A 168 15.03 4.39 -25.50
N ASN A 169 13.95 5.16 -25.36
CA ASN A 169 13.09 5.48 -26.49
C ASN A 169 13.83 6.29 -27.56
N ARG A 170 14.76 7.17 -27.18
CA ARG A 170 15.62 7.89 -28.16
C ARG A 170 16.54 6.94 -28.92
N VAL A 171 17.08 5.93 -28.24
CA VAL A 171 17.90 4.88 -28.88
C VAL A 171 17.07 4.11 -29.90
N ILE A 172 15.87 3.67 -29.51
CA ILE A 172 14.94 2.93 -30.38
C ILE A 172 14.58 3.77 -31.62
N GLU A 173 14.26 5.05 -31.43
CA GLU A 173 13.92 5.94 -32.53
C GLU A 173 15.08 6.13 -33.50
N SER A 174 16.30 6.33 -32.98
CA SER A 174 17.49 6.50 -33.83
C SER A 174 17.84 5.22 -34.59
N MET A 175 17.62 4.04 -33.98
CA MET A 175 17.75 2.75 -34.68
C MET A 175 16.74 2.63 -35.84
N ARG A 176 15.51 3.11 -35.63
CA ARG A 176 14.48 3.13 -36.68
C ARG A 176 14.87 4.05 -37.84
N GLU A 177 15.32 5.27 -37.55
CA GLU A 177 15.81 6.21 -38.58
C GLU A 177 16.97 5.63 -39.38
N PHE A 178 17.91 4.96 -38.72
CA PHE A 178 19.02 4.28 -39.37
C PHE A 178 18.53 3.18 -40.33
N GLN A 179 17.56 2.37 -39.89
CA GLN A 179 16.96 1.32 -40.73
C GLN A 179 16.24 1.89 -41.97
N GLU A 180 15.65 3.08 -41.86
CA GLU A 180 14.97 3.78 -42.95
C GLU A 180 15.96 4.47 -43.93
N GLY A 181 17.27 4.35 -43.70
CA GLY A 181 18.32 4.85 -44.60
C GLY A 181 18.96 6.17 -44.18
N ASN A 182 18.62 6.71 -43.00
CA ASN A 182 19.31 7.87 -42.45
C ASN A 182 20.60 7.44 -41.72
N PHE A 183 21.69 7.33 -42.47
CA PHE A 183 23.00 6.97 -41.90
C PHE A 183 23.64 8.09 -41.07
N ASN A 184 23.12 9.32 -41.08
CA ASN A 184 23.70 10.44 -40.34
C ASN A 184 23.18 10.56 -38.90
N THR A 185 22.31 9.64 -38.47
CA THR A 185 21.80 9.63 -37.10
C THR A 185 22.91 9.28 -36.10
N ARG A 186 22.91 9.98 -34.95
CA ARG A 186 23.83 9.74 -33.83
C ARG A 186 23.05 9.90 -32.53
N ILE A 187 23.26 8.98 -31.61
CA ILE A 187 22.61 9.00 -30.30
C ILE A 187 23.52 9.71 -29.31
N ASP A 188 22.98 10.68 -28.58
CA ASP A 188 23.67 11.28 -27.44
C ASP A 188 23.82 10.27 -26.28
N LEU A 189 24.96 10.30 -25.59
CA LEU A 189 25.25 9.42 -24.44
C LEU A 189 24.54 9.94 -23.17
N ILE A 190 23.21 9.87 -23.16
CA ILE A 190 22.35 10.34 -22.07
C ILE A 190 21.64 9.14 -21.43
N GLY A 191 21.42 9.21 -20.12
CA GLY A 191 20.68 8.21 -19.36
C GLY A 191 21.56 7.42 -18.41
N GLY A 192 21.05 6.28 -17.94
CA GLY A 192 21.79 5.33 -17.11
C GLY A 192 23.04 4.79 -17.83
N TYR A 193 23.91 4.14 -17.05
CA TYR A 193 25.17 3.61 -17.55
C TYR A 193 24.95 2.61 -18.71
N GLU A 194 24.00 1.69 -18.55
CA GLU A 194 23.67 0.66 -19.53
C GLU A 194 23.09 1.25 -20.82
N VAL A 195 22.22 2.26 -20.70
CA VAL A 195 21.61 2.92 -21.87
C VAL A 195 22.65 3.73 -22.63
N SER A 196 23.52 4.44 -21.91
CA SER A 196 24.63 5.20 -22.51
C SER A 196 25.61 4.27 -23.23
N LYS A 197 25.93 3.11 -22.64
CA LYS A 197 26.74 2.06 -23.28
C LYS A 197 26.13 1.54 -24.56
N LEU A 198 24.80 1.33 -24.57
CA LEU A 198 24.09 0.90 -25.76
C LEU A 198 24.15 1.95 -26.88
N ALA A 199 23.96 3.23 -26.53
CA ALA A 199 24.11 4.35 -27.46
C ALA A 199 25.53 4.46 -28.04
N GLU A 200 26.56 4.25 -27.21
CA GLU A 200 27.96 4.21 -27.63
C GLU A 200 28.19 3.10 -28.68
N TYR A 201 27.77 1.87 -28.40
CA TYR A 201 27.94 0.75 -29.32
C TYR A 201 27.14 0.92 -30.62
N PHE A 202 25.94 1.50 -30.54
CA PHE A 202 25.18 1.84 -31.74
C PHE A 202 25.96 2.85 -32.61
N ASN A 203 26.47 3.94 -32.03
CA ASN A 203 27.24 4.94 -32.78
C ASN A 203 28.48 4.32 -33.46
N ILE A 204 29.21 3.44 -32.76
CA ILE A 204 30.36 2.71 -33.34
C ILE A 204 29.92 1.83 -34.52
N MET A 205 28.76 1.18 -34.41
CA MET A 205 28.20 0.34 -35.47
C MET A 205 27.83 1.17 -36.71
N VAL A 206 27.17 2.32 -36.51
CA VAL A 206 26.81 3.26 -37.58
C VAL A 206 28.05 3.71 -38.36
N GLU A 207 29.11 4.10 -37.66
CA GLU A 207 30.36 4.53 -38.31
C GLU A 207 31.03 3.40 -39.11
N LYS A 208 31.08 2.18 -38.56
CA LYS A 208 31.59 1.01 -39.31
C LYS A 208 30.78 0.73 -40.58
N ILE A 209 29.46 0.86 -40.52
CA ILE A 209 28.61 0.64 -41.69
C ILE A 209 28.85 1.73 -42.75
N LYS A 210 29.03 2.99 -42.36
CA LYS A 210 29.41 4.07 -43.30
C LYS A 210 30.74 3.80 -43.99
N GLU A 211 31.75 3.34 -43.24
CA GLU A 211 33.06 2.97 -43.80
C GLU A 211 32.92 1.85 -44.83
N LEU A 212 32.11 0.83 -44.54
CA LEU A 212 31.84 -0.27 -45.47
C LEU A 212 31.12 0.20 -46.74
N ILE A 213 30.08 1.04 -46.62
CA ILE A 213 29.37 1.62 -47.76
C ILE A 213 30.33 2.43 -48.65
N THR A 214 31.17 3.26 -48.05
CA THR A 214 32.15 4.09 -48.77
C THR A 214 33.16 3.21 -49.52
N LYS A 215 33.66 2.17 -48.86
CA LYS A 215 34.60 1.21 -49.45
C LYS A 215 33.99 0.41 -50.59
N GLU A 216 32.74 -0.03 -50.45
CA GLU A 216 32.01 -0.73 -51.50
C GLU A 216 31.83 0.16 -52.74
N TYR A 217 31.45 1.43 -52.53
CA TYR A 217 31.33 2.41 -53.61
C TYR A 217 32.67 2.65 -54.34
N GLU A 218 33.78 2.78 -53.61
CA GLU A 218 35.10 2.91 -54.22
C GLU A 218 35.52 1.66 -55.02
N LEU A 219 35.24 0.47 -54.49
CA LEU A 219 35.51 -0.79 -55.18
C LEU A 219 34.69 -0.91 -56.46
N GLU A 220 33.42 -0.54 -56.43
CA GLU A 220 32.55 -0.55 -57.61
C GLU A 220 33.02 0.44 -58.67
N ARG A 221 33.44 1.65 -58.27
CA ARG A 221 34.07 2.62 -59.18
C ARG A 221 35.32 2.06 -59.85
N LYS A 222 36.26 1.51 -59.07
CA LYS A 222 37.50 0.91 -59.60
C LYS A 222 37.22 -0.27 -60.53
N LYS A 223 36.22 -1.09 -60.20
CA LYS A 223 35.78 -2.20 -61.06
C LYS A 223 35.28 -1.69 -62.41
N LYS A 224 34.45 -0.64 -62.40
CA LYS A 224 33.92 -0.03 -63.63
C LYS A 224 35.02 0.61 -64.48
N GLU A 225 36.00 1.26 -63.85
CA GLU A 225 37.19 1.79 -64.53
C GLU A 225 38.02 0.67 -65.18
N ALA A 226 38.23 -0.45 -64.48
CA ALA A 226 38.93 -1.62 -65.02
C ALA A 226 38.17 -2.27 -66.19
N GLU A 227 36.84 -2.39 -66.11
CA GLU A 227 36.00 -2.89 -67.20
C GLU A 227 36.10 -1.99 -68.45
N LEU A 228 36.07 -0.67 -68.28
CA LEU A 228 36.28 0.28 -69.36
C LEU A 228 37.67 0.16 -69.98
N TYR A 229 38.71 -0.02 -69.17
CA TYR A 229 40.07 -0.21 -69.67
C TYR A 229 40.20 -1.50 -70.50
N VAL A 230 39.59 -2.60 -70.06
CA VAL A 230 39.55 -3.87 -70.81
C VAL A 230 38.82 -3.69 -72.14
N LEU A 231 37.67 -3.00 -72.15
CA LEU A 231 36.93 -2.69 -73.37
C LEU A 231 37.76 -1.83 -74.35
N GLN A 232 38.48 -0.82 -73.84
CA GLN A 232 39.37 -0.01 -74.66
C GLN A 232 40.53 -0.85 -75.24
N ALA A 233 41.11 -1.76 -74.47
CA ALA A 233 42.16 -2.66 -74.95
C ALA A 233 41.67 -3.64 -76.03
N GLN A 234 40.38 -4.01 -76.02
CA GLN A 234 39.75 -4.82 -77.09
C GLN A 234 39.52 -4.04 -78.39
N ILE A 235 39.50 -2.70 -78.36
CA ILE A 235 39.56 -1.86 -79.56
C ILE A 235 41.01 -1.88 -80.06
N ASN A 236 41.36 -2.94 -80.80
CA ASN A 236 42.72 -3.18 -81.27
C ASN A 236 43.18 -2.07 -82.26
N PRO A 237 44.36 -1.44 -82.04
CA PRO A 237 44.93 -0.48 -82.99
C PRO A 237 45.07 -1.06 -84.41
N HIS A 238 45.31 -2.37 -84.50
CA HIS A 238 45.39 -3.09 -85.77
C HIS A 238 44.04 -3.14 -86.49
N PHE A 239 42.90 -3.17 -85.79
CA PHE A 239 41.59 -3.09 -86.44
C PHE A 239 41.36 -1.69 -87.03
N LEU A 240 41.74 -0.63 -86.30
CA LEU A 240 41.72 0.74 -86.81
C LEU A 240 42.67 0.91 -88.00
N TYR A 241 43.89 0.38 -87.91
CA TYR A 241 44.85 0.39 -89.01
C TYR A 241 44.33 -0.39 -90.22
N ASN A 242 43.78 -1.58 -90.03
CA ASN A 242 43.18 -2.38 -91.09
C ASN A 242 41.98 -1.69 -91.75
N THR A 243 41.16 -0.99 -90.95
CA THR A 243 40.01 -0.24 -91.46
C THR A 243 40.48 0.98 -92.25
N LEU A 244 41.48 1.71 -91.75
CA LEU A 244 42.07 2.85 -92.42
C LEU A 244 42.77 2.43 -93.71
N GLU A 245 43.55 1.35 -93.69
CA GLU A 245 44.15 0.77 -94.89
C GLU A 245 43.09 0.37 -95.91
N SER A 246 42.00 -0.27 -95.49
CA SER A 246 40.90 -0.64 -96.38
C SER A 246 40.24 0.59 -97.02
N ILE A 247 40.08 1.69 -96.28
CA ILE A 247 39.58 2.96 -96.80
C ILE A 247 40.58 3.58 -97.80
N VAL A 248 41.87 3.61 -97.46
CA VAL A 248 42.95 4.11 -98.34
C VAL A 248 43.03 3.30 -99.63
N TRP A 249 42.91 1.97 -99.56
CA TRP A 249 42.86 1.10 -100.73
C TRP A 249 41.62 1.34 -101.59
N LYS A 250 40.42 1.45 -100.99
CA LYS A 250 39.19 1.81 -101.72
C LYS A 250 39.30 3.20 -102.38
N ALA A 251 39.92 4.17 -101.72
CA ALA A 251 40.18 5.49 -102.28
C ALA A 251 41.14 5.43 -103.48
N LYS A 252 42.25 4.68 -103.37
CA LYS A 252 43.18 4.47 -104.50
C LYS A 252 42.55 3.76 -105.69
N LEU A 253 41.64 2.80 -105.45
CA LEU A 253 40.92 2.09 -106.51
C LEU A 253 39.81 2.92 -107.17
N SER A 254 39.30 3.97 -106.50
CA SER A 254 38.25 4.85 -107.03
C SER A 254 38.80 6.08 -107.78
N VAL A 255 40.13 6.25 -107.86
CA VAL A 255 40.75 7.23 -108.75
C VAL A 255 40.97 6.58 -110.13
N PRO A 256 40.23 6.96 -111.18
CA PRO A 256 40.45 6.42 -112.52
C PRO A 256 41.81 6.86 -113.06
N LYS A 257 42.63 5.89 -113.51
CA LYS A 257 43.81 6.16 -114.35
C LYS A 257 43.35 6.88 -115.62
N LYS A 258 43.67 8.17 -115.74
CA LYS A 258 43.68 8.83 -117.05
C LYS A 258 44.78 8.18 -117.89
N PHE A 259 44.37 7.40 -118.88
CA PHE A 259 45.21 7.09 -120.04
C PHE A 259 45.54 8.40 -120.75
N VAL A 260 46.82 8.69 -120.93
CA VAL A 260 47.31 9.65 -121.93
C VAL A 260 48.09 8.82 -122.96
N ILE A 261 47.69 8.99 -124.21
CA ILE A 261 48.24 8.40 -125.44
C ILE A 261 49.64 8.95 -125.67
#